data_AF-A0A9W9HXT2-F1
#
_entry.id   AF-A0A9W9HXT2-F1
#
_cell.length_a   1.000
_cell.length_b   1.000
_cell.length_c   1.000
_cell.angle_alpha   90.00
_cell.angle_beta   90.00
_cell.angle_gamma   90.00
#
_symmetry.space_group_name_H-M   'P 1'
#
loop_
_entity.id
_entity.type
_entity.pdbx_description
1 polymer ?
#
loop_
_entity_poly.entity_id
_entity_poly.type
_entity_poly.pdbx_seq_one_letter_code
_entity_poly.pdbx_strand_id
1 'polypeptide(L)'
;MDFEFEFLSGTFPAYPDDEDKDHQRVWGYGEPDDKIRGLETSIGCILDALDKKGPFIGIVGFSSGAAMAAIITSILEKTERGDISPWKVITSTLSRICLSGFRLDKGCYETFYSPNIETPVFHTIGELDSMISSTQTENLMRCCKRPWLFEFFGGHYVPQSKEFLEFSQSLASFLRGALRHSLNSQATSSISSF
;
A
#
# COMPACT_ATOMS: atom_id res chain seq x y z
N MET A 1 -14.94 -6.74 -16.91
CA MET A 1 -15.02 -6.52 -15.45
C MET A 1 -14.45 -5.14 -15.27
N ASP A 2 -15.31 -4.20 -14.92
CA ASP A 2 -14.93 -2.79 -14.82
C ASP A 2 -14.48 -2.54 -13.37
N PHE A 3 -13.39 -1.81 -13.21
CA PHE A 3 -12.90 -1.41 -11.89
C PHE A 3 -13.34 0.01 -11.62
N GLU A 4 -13.93 0.23 -10.44
CA GLU A 4 -14.23 1.56 -9.92
C GLU A 4 -13.15 1.95 -8.92
N PHE A 5 -12.68 3.21 -9.00
CA PHE A 5 -11.60 3.73 -8.18
C PHE A 5 -12.10 4.88 -7.33
N GLU A 6 -11.87 4.78 -6.02
CA GLU A 6 -12.00 5.90 -5.09
C GLU A 6 -10.61 6.50 -4.85
N PHE A 7 -10.43 7.76 -5.27
CA PHE A 7 -9.17 8.48 -5.09
C PHE A 7 -9.16 9.23 -3.76
N LEU A 8 -8.17 8.92 -2.92
CA LEU A 8 -7.94 9.64 -1.67
C LEU A 8 -6.79 10.64 -1.87
N SER A 9 -6.99 11.86 -1.36
CA SER A 9 -5.94 12.87 -1.30
C SER A 9 -5.26 12.83 0.07
N GLY A 10 -4.01 13.30 0.11
CA GLY A 10 -3.28 13.45 1.38
C GLY A 10 -4.03 14.36 2.35
N THR A 11 -3.89 14.10 3.64
CA THR A 11 -4.67 14.78 4.68
C THR A 11 -4.18 16.21 4.95
N PHE A 12 -2.92 16.51 4.62
CA PHE A 12 -2.28 17.78 4.97
C PHE A 12 -1.81 18.53 3.73
N PRO A 13 -1.78 19.89 3.74
CA PRO A 13 -1.13 20.66 2.68
C PRO A 13 0.38 20.39 2.64
N ALA A 14 0.93 20.18 1.46
CA ALA A 14 2.38 20.01 1.26
C ALA A 14 3.15 21.27 1.66
N TYR A 15 2.56 22.43 1.38
CA TYR A 15 3.11 23.75 1.68
C TYR A 15 2.12 24.53 2.54
N PRO A 16 2.12 24.37 3.88
CA PRO A 16 1.13 24.97 4.77
C PRO A 16 1.15 26.50 4.76
N ASP A 17 2.28 27.11 4.40
CA ASP A 17 2.47 28.56 4.36
C ASP A 17 2.19 29.17 2.97
N ASP A 18 1.74 28.37 1.99
CA ASP A 18 1.52 28.78 0.60
C ASP A 18 0.09 28.40 0.17
N GLU A 19 -0.84 29.34 0.34
CA GLU A 19 -2.28 29.14 0.06
C GLU A 19 -2.55 28.80 -1.43
N ASP A 20 -1.70 29.27 -2.36
CA ASP A 20 -1.83 28.98 -3.79
C ASP A 20 -1.51 27.50 -4.12
N LYS A 21 -0.85 26.78 -3.19
CA LYS A 21 -0.49 25.37 -3.32
C LYS A 21 -1.32 24.43 -2.46
N ASP A 22 -2.50 24.87 -2.01
CA ASP A 22 -3.39 24.05 -1.19
C ASP A 22 -3.83 22.73 -1.88
N HIS A 23 -3.79 22.68 -3.21
CA HIS A 23 -4.08 21.47 -3.98
C HIS A 23 -3.03 20.35 -3.81
N GLN A 24 -1.81 20.68 -3.37
CA GLN A 24 -0.75 19.70 -3.15
C GLN A 24 -0.86 19.16 -1.73
N ARG A 25 -1.04 17.84 -1.60
CA ARG A 25 -1.31 17.19 -0.33
C ARG A 25 -0.29 16.11 0.00
N VAL A 26 -0.04 15.92 1.29
CA VAL A 26 0.87 14.90 1.84
C VAL A 26 0.17 14.07 2.92
N TRP A 27 0.64 12.84 3.11
CA TRP A 27 0.17 11.94 4.16
C TRP A 27 0.79 12.23 5.54
N GLY A 28 1.77 13.12 5.60
CA GLY A 28 2.42 13.54 6.84
C GLY A 28 3.71 14.29 6.52
N TYR A 29 4.32 14.86 7.55
CA TYR A 29 5.54 15.66 7.42
C TYR A 29 6.74 14.95 8.04
N GLY A 30 7.79 14.76 7.26
CA GLY A 30 9.06 14.18 7.71
C GLY A 30 9.66 13.26 6.66
N GLU A 31 10.90 12.86 6.90
CA GLU A 31 11.63 11.89 6.07
C GLU A 31 11.38 10.45 6.56
N PRO A 32 11.61 9.43 5.72
CA PRO A 32 11.30 8.03 6.05
C PRO A 32 12.03 7.49 7.30
N ASP A 33 13.22 7.99 7.61
CA ASP A 33 14.03 7.62 8.78
C ASP A 33 13.64 8.41 10.05
N ASP A 34 12.72 9.35 9.92
CA ASP A 34 12.32 10.27 10.95
C ASP A 34 10.89 10.06 11.44
N LYS A 35 10.47 10.84 12.44
CA LYS A 35 9.08 10.77 12.92
C LYS A 35 8.18 11.54 11.96
N ILE A 36 7.32 10.84 11.25
CA ILE A 36 6.29 11.42 10.39
C ILE A 36 5.19 12.06 11.25
N ARG A 37 5.12 13.39 11.24
CA ARG A 37 4.06 14.15 11.94
C ARG A 37 2.75 14.04 11.16
N GLY A 38 1.66 13.73 11.86
CA GLY A 38 0.33 13.61 11.27
C GLY A 38 0.00 12.23 10.68
N LEU A 39 0.93 11.27 10.76
CA LEU A 39 0.75 9.94 10.20
C LEU A 39 -0.52 9.26 10.73
N GLU A 40 -0.76 9.32 12.04
CA GLU A 40 -1.91 8.69 12.69
C GLU A 40 -3.24 9.28 12.19
N THR A 41 -3.28 10.59 11.93
CA THR A 41 -4.44 11.27 11.36
C THR A 41 -4.72 10.77 9.94
N SER A 42 -3.68 10.69 9.11
CA SER A 42 -3.79 10.17 7.74
C SER A 42 -4.22 8.70 7.70
N ILE A 43 -3.68 7.87 8.59
CA ILE A 43 -4.11 6.48 8.74
C ILE A 43 -5.60 6.42 9.08
N GLY A 44 -6.04 7.20 10.08
CA GLY A 44 -7.45 7.31 10.45
C GLY A 44 -8.35 7.72 9.28
N CYS A 45 -7.95 8.73 8.50
CA CYS A 45 -8.70 9.17 7.33
C CYS A 45 -8.87 8.06 6.26
N ILE A 46 -7.81 7.27 6.00
CA ILE A 46 -7.90 6.17 5.04
C ILE A 46 -8.80 5.06 5.58
N LEU A 47 -8.64 4.67 6.85
CA LEU A 47 -9.47 3.63 7.47
C LEU A 47 -10.95 4.02 7.51
N ASP A 48 -11.25 5.29 7.83
CA ASP A 48 -12.60 5.86 7.76
C ASP A 48 -13.18 5.78 6.34
N ALA A 49 -12.38 6.06 5.32
CA ALA A 49 -12.82 5.95 3.93
C ALA A 49 -13.10 4.50 3.54
N LEU A 50 -12.27 3.56 3.98
CA LEU A 50 -12.48 2.12 3.76
C LEU A 50 -13.79 1.64 4.37
N ASP A 51 -14.12 2.11 5.58
CA ASP A 51 -15.36 1.75 6.29
C ASP A 51 -16.60 2.39 5.62
N LYS A 52 -16.55 3.69 5.31
CA LYS A 52 -17.72 4.45 4.81
C LYS A 52 -18.04 4.19 3.34
N LYS A 53 -17.03 3.93 2.51
CA LYS A 53 -17.16 3.80 1.05
C LYS A 53 -16.92 2.38 0.54
N GLY A 54 -16.53 1.46 1.42
CA GLY A 54 -16.32 0.07 1.05
C GLY A 54 -17.60 -0.65 0.63
N PRO A 55 -17.48 -1.90 0.17
CA PRO A 55 -16.28 -2.74 0.26
C PRO A 55 -15.24 -2.46 -0.85
N PHE A 56 -13.96 -2.45 -0.47
CA PHE A 56 -12.84 -2.37 -1.42
C PHE A 56 -12.14 -3.71 -1.56
N ILE A 57 -11.79 -4.07 -2.80
CA ILE A 57 -11.03 -5.30 -3.08
C ILE A 57 -9.51 -5.11 -3.04
N GLY A 58 -9.03 -3.86 -2.92
CA GLY A 58 -7.60 -3.58 -2.85
C GLY A 58 -7.29 -2.10 -2.63
N ILE A 59 -6.01 -1.80 -2.45
CA ILE A 59 -5.49 -0.42 -2.43
C ILE A 59 -4.36 -0.29 -3.45
N VAL A 60 -4.24 0.91 -4.00
CA VAL A 60 -3.12 1.30 -4.83
C VAL A 60 -2.50 2.55 -4.21
N GLY A 61 -1.19 2.55 -4.03
CA GLY A 61 -0.45 3.69 -3.52
C GLY A 61 0.75 3.99 -4.41
N PHE A 62 1.11 5.28 -4.53
CA PHE A 62 2.33 5.73 -5.17
C PHE A 62 3.21 6.49 -4.17
N SER A 63 4.52 6.24 -4.17
CA SER A 63 5.49 6.90 -3.29
C SER A 63 5.10 6.80 -1.81
N SER A 64 4.91 7.92 -1.11
CA SER A 64 4.39 7.93 0.26
C SER A 64 3.00 7.27 0.38
N GLY A 65 2.16 7.33 -0.65
CA GLY A 65 0.90 6.59 -0.71
C GLY A 65 1.12 5.06 -0.76
N ALA A 66 2.22 4.58 -1.33
CA ALA A 66 2.58 3.17 -1.28
C ALA A 66 3.04 2.73 0.12
N ALA A 67 3.76 3.60 0.84
CA ALA A 67 4.07 3.37 2.26
C ALA A 67 2.78 3.27 3.10
N MET A 68 1.84 4.20 2.89
CA MET A 68 0.51 4.16 3.52
C MET A 68 -0.27 2.90 3.15
N ALA A 69 -0.26 2.49 1.88
CA ALA A 69 -0.91 1.26 1.42
C ALA A 69 -0.42 0.03 2.19
N ALA A 70 0.89 -0.12 2.37
CA ALA A 70 1.47 -1.22 3.13
C ALA A 70 1.11 -1.16 4.62
N ILE A 71 1.19 0.01 5.24
CA ILE A 71 0.82 0.23 6.65
C ILE A 71 -0.66 -0.14 6.88
N ILE A 72 -1.56 0.37 6.05
CA ILE A 72 -3.00 0.09 6.11
C ILE A 72 -3.29 -1.40 5.93
N THR A 73 -2.55 -2.08 5.05
CA THR A 73 -2.67 -3.52 4.86
C THR A 73 -2.35 -4.28 6.14
N SER A 74 -1.20 -3.98 6.76
CA SER A 74 -0.79 -4.62 8.01
C SER A 74 -1.82 -4.42 9.12
N ILE A 75 -2.37 -3.21 9.23
CA ILE A 75 -3.41 -2.87 10.21
C ILE A 75 -4.67 -3.72 10.01
N LEU A 76 -5.12 -3.87 8.76
CA LEU A 76 -6.33 -4.63 8.45
C LEU A 76 -6.13 -6.11 8.76
N GLU A 77 -4.99 -6.68 8.38
CA GLU A 77 -4.69 -8.09 8.70
C GLU A 77 -4.64 -8.36 10.21
N LYS A 78 -4.07 -7.43 10.99
CA LYS A 78 -4.06 -7.53 12.45
C LYS A 78 -5.46 -7.47 13.03
N THR A 79 -6.29 -6.57 12.50
CA THR A 79 -7.69 -6.42 12.90
C THR A 79 -8.48 -7.70 12.58
N GLU A 80 -8.27 -8.32 11.41
CA GLU A 80 -8.87 -9.60 11.03
C GLU A 80 -8.43 -10.77 11.92
N ARG A 81 -7.18 -10.75 12.42
CA ARG A 81 -6.67 -11.74 13.39
C ARG A 81 -7.23 -11.56 14.81
N GLY A 82 -7.96 -10.48 15.07
CA GLY A 82 -8.49 -10.16 16.40
C GLY A 82 -7.51 -9.46 17.32
N ASP A 83 -6.42 -8.89 16.79
CA ASP A 83 -5.51 -8.05 17.58
C ASP A 83 -6.25 -6.78 18.04
N ILE A 84 -5.87 -6.27 19.22
CA ILE A 84 -6.40 -5.00 19.74
C ILE A 84 -5.88 -3.87 18.85
N SER A 85 -6.68 -3.50 17.85
CA SER A 85 -6.47 -2.33 17.01
C SER A 85 -7.31 -1.16 17.56
N PRO A 86 -6.79 0.08 17.59
CA PRO A 86 -7.61 1.25 17.88
C PRO A 86 -8.68 1.49 16.80
N TRP A 87 -8.62 0.77 15.68
CA TRP A 87 -9.51 0.94 14.53
C TRP A 87 -10.36 -0.33 14.31
N LYS A 88 -11.66 -0.15 14.10
CA LYS A 88 -12.60 -1.22 13.75
C LYS A 88 -12.94 -1.07 12.26
N VAL A 89 -12.36 -1.91 11.40
CA VAL A 89 -12.68 -1.92 9.96
C VAL A 89 -13.08 -3.33 9.53
N ILE A 90 -14.17 -3.45 8.77
CA ILE A 90 -14.76 -4.72 8.33
C ILE A 90 -14.63 -4.83 6.81
N THR A 91 -13.40 -4.90 6.27
CA THR A 91 -13.20 -5.14 4.83
C THR A 91 -12.00 -6.04 4.58
N SER A 92 -12.23 -7.18 3.90
CA SER A 92 -11.17 -8.05 3.41
C SER A 92 -10.63 -7.53 2.08
N THR A 93 -9.45 -6.93 2.10
CA THR A 93 -8.79 -6.50 0.86
C THR A 93 -7.99 -7.65 0.26
N LEU A 94 -8.20 -7.92 -1.03
CA LEU A 94 -7.63 -9.08 -1.72
C LEU A 94 -6.25 -8.81 -2.32
N SER A 95 -5.87 -7.56 -2.61
CA SER A 95 -4.59 -7.24 -3.27
C SER A 95 -4.09 -5.82 -2.99
N ARG A 96 -2.76 -5.67 -2.96
CA ARG A 96 -2.09 -4.39 -2.66
C ARG A 96 -1.06 -4.05 -3.74
N ILE A 97 -1.09 -2.81 -4.21
CA ILE A 97 -0.20 -2.31 -5.27
C ILE A 97 0.56 -1.09 -4.72
N CYS A 98 1.88 -1.22 -4.61
CA CYS A 98 2.82 -0.24 -4.08
C CYS A 98 3.75 0.24 -5.19
N LEU A 99 3.46 1.40 -5.75
CA LEU A 99 4.21 1.97 -6.86
C LEU A 99 5.31 2.91 -6.33
N SER A 100 6.59 2.61 -6.56
CA SER A 100 7.74 3.35 -6.00
C SER A 100 7.67 3.55 -4.49
N GLY A 101 7.28 2.50 -3.76
CA GLY A 101 7.07 2.54 -2.31
C GLY A 101 8.32 2.32 -1.48
N PHE A 102 8.25 2.72 -0.21
CA PHE A 102 9.28 2.55 0.81
C PHE A 102 8.64 2.23 2.17
N ARG A 103 9.43 1.72 3.11
CA ARG A 103 9.00 1.57 4.52
C ARG A 103 9.49 2.76 5.35
N LEU A 104 8.79 3.03 6.46
CA LEU A 104 9.27 3.97 7.46
C LEU A 104 10.28 3.26 8.37
N ASP A 105 11.46 3.84 8.54
CA ASP A 105 12.62 3.17 9.14
C ASP A 105 12.84 3.51 10.61
N LYS A 106 12.11 4.49 11.15
CA LYS A 106 12.13 4.77 12.59
C LYS A 106 11.53 3.61 13.39
N GLY A 107 12.21 3.20 14.46
CA GLY A 107 11.82 2.03 15.26
C GLY A 107 10.39 2.05 15.82
N CYS A 108 9.76 3.22 15.99
CA CYS A 108 8.35 3.30 16.39
C CYS A 108 7.36 2.76 15.33
N TYR A 109 7.80 2.60 14.08
CA TYR A 109 7.00 2.09 12.98
C TYR A 109 7.19 0.59 12.73
N GLU A 110 8.09 -0.07 13.45
CA GLU A 110 8.35 -1.50 13.27
C GLU A 110 7.09 -2.35 13.49
N THR A 111 6.20 -1.89 14.37
CA THR A 111 4.91 -2.56 14.58
C THR A 111 4.04 -2.58 13.32
N PHE A 112 4.22 -1.69 12.34
CA PHE A 112 3.49 -1.78 11.08
C PHE A 112 4.01 -2.88 10.16
N TYR A 113 5.24 -3.38 10.37
CA TYR A 113 5.87 -4.34 9.48
C TYR A 113 6.07 -5.72 10.13
N SER A 114 5.73 -5.85 11.42
CA SER A 114 5.82 -7.09 12.18
C SER A 114 4.46 -7.49 12.80
N PRO A 115 3.97 -8.73 12.60
CA PRO A 115 4.50 -9.72 11.66
C PRO A 115 4.42 -9.23 10.19
N ASN A 116 5.20 -9.86 9.31
CA ASN A 116 5.20 -9.53 7.89
C ASN A 116 3.78 -9.54 7.29
N ILE A 117 3.54 -8.62 6.36
CA ILE A 117 2.30 -8.51 5.59
C ILE A 117 2.06 -9.80 4.82
N GLU A 118 0.94 -10.46 5.09
CA GLU A 118 0.61 -11.75 4.50
C GLU A 118 0.01 -11.60 3.10
N THR A 119 -0.83 -10.59 2.90
CA THR A 119 -1.50 -10.22 1.65
C THR A 119 -0.47 -10.03 0.53
N PRO A 120 -0.73 -10.51 -0.71
CA PRO A 120 0.19 -10.28 -1.82
C PRO A 120 0.35 -8.79 -2.08
N VAL A 121 1.60 -8.37 -2.28
CA VAL A 121 1.92 -6.97 -2.60
C VAL A 121 2.68 -6.91 -3.91
N PHE A 122 2.14 -6.16 -4.88
CA PHE A 122 2.83 -5.82 -6.11
C PHE A 122 3.62 -4.53 -5.90
N HIS A 123 4.90 -4.56 -6.18
CA HIS A 123 5.82 -3.45 -6.06
C HIS A 123 6.30 -3.02 -7.44
N THR A 124 6.46 -1.71 -7.63
CA THR A 124 7.23 -1.19 -8.77
C THR A 124 8.37 -0.31 -8.30
N ILE A 125 9.43 -0.28 -9.09
CA ILE A 125 10.51 0.69 -8.95
C ILE A 125 11.11 1.00 -10.32
N GLY A 126 11.42 2.27 -10.56
CA GLY A 126 12.17 2.71 -11.72
C GLY A 126 13.67 2.65 -11.45
N GLU A 127 14.46 2.12 -12.39
CA GLU A 127 15.91 2.00 -12.25
C GLU A 127 16.63 3.35 -12.05
N LEU A 128 16.04 4.44 -12.55
CA LEU A 128 16.55 5.81 -12.48
C LEU A 128 15.78 6.64 -11.44
N ASP A 129 15.06 6.01 -10.50
CA ASP A 129 14.32 6.71 -9.46
C ASP A 129 15.28 7.41 -8.48
N SER A 130 15.32 8.74 -8.56
CA SER A 130 16.18 9.58 -7.72
C SER A 130 15.54 9.94 -6.37
N MET A 131 14.24 9.67 -6.20
CA MET A 131 13.49 10.00 -4.98
C MET A 131 13.52 8.82 -4.02
N ILE A 132 13.30 7.62 -4.56
CA ILE A 132 13.28 6.37 -3.82
C ILE A 132 14.28 5.41 -4.47
N SER A 133 15.28 4.99 -3.71
CA SER A 133 16.26 4.00 -4.17
C SER A 133 15.66 2.59 -4.23
N SER A 134 16.23 1.72 -5.08
CA SER A 134 15.88 0.29 -5.12
C SER A 134 15.98 -0.36 -3.73
N THR A 135 17.00 0.00 -2.94
CA THR A 135 17.16 -0.47 -1.56
C THR A 135 15.97 -0.12 -0.66
N GLN A 136 15.40 1.08 -0.79
CA GLN A 136 14.23 1.49 0.01
C GLN A 136 12.99 0.70 -0.38
N THR A 137 12.78 0.43 -1.67
CA THR A 137 11.70 -0.46 -2.11
C THR A 137 11.92 -1.90 -1.68
N GLU A 138 13.14 -2.42 -1.79
CA GLU A 138 13.50 -3.75 -1.28
C GLU A 138 13.25 -3.90 0.23
N ASN A 139 13.56 -2.86 1.02
CA ASN A 139 13.31 -2.86 2.46
C ASN A 139 11.82 -2.99 2.79
N LEU A 140 10.94 -2.36 2.00
CA LEU A 140 9.50 -2.57 2.12
C LEU A 140 9.09 -3.99 1.69
N MET A 141 9.66 -4.50 0.59
CA MET A 141 9.38 -5.87 0.11
C MET A 141 9.75 -6.93 1.13
N ARG A 142 10.87 -6.76 1.85
CA ARG A 142 11.29 -7.66 2.94
C ARG A 142 10.27 -7.76 4.07
N CYS A 143 9.36 -6.78 4.19
CA CYS A 143 8.26 -6.78 5.16
C CYS A 143 7.02 -7.54 4.66
N CYS A 144 7.03 -8.07 3.43
CA CYS A 144 5.92 -8.78 2.82
C CYS A 144 6.27 -10.26 2.65
N LYS A 145 5.35 -11.18 2.97
CA LYS A 145 5.57 -12.63 2.76
C LYS A 145 5.54 -13.02 1.28
N ARG A 146 4.83 -12.24 0.46
CA ARG A 146 4.59 -12.53 -0.96
C ARG A 146 4.76 -11.28 -1.82
N PRO A 147 5.98 -10.70 -1.90
CA PRO A 147 6.24 -9.56 -2.75
C PRO A 147 6.33 -10.00 -4.21
N TRP A 148 5.77 -9.20 -5.12
CA TRP A 148 5.98 -9.30 -6.55
C TRP A 148 6.63 -8.00 -7.01
N LEU A 149 7.77 -8.05 -7.68
CA LEU A 149 8.47 -6.86 -8.14
C LEU A 149 8.36 -6.70 -9.66
N PHE A 150 8.04 -5.49 -10.10
CA PHE A 150 8.17 -5.05 -11.48
C PHE A 150 9.13 -3.87 -11.55
N GLU A 151 10.32 -4.11 -12.08
CA GLU A 151 11.33 -3.09 -12.34
C GLU A 151 11.21 -2.61 -13.78
N PHE A 152 11.45 -1.33 -14.02
CA PHE A 152 11.45 -0.77 -15.36
C PHE A 152 12.51 0.31 -15.50
N PHE A 153 12.97 0.53 -16.74
CA PHE A 153 13.91 1.60 -17.05
C PHE A 153 13.18 2.96 -17.05
N GLY A 154 13.16 3.63 -15.91
CA GLY A 154 12.45 4.89 -15.72
C GLY A 154 12.74 5.54 -14.37
N GLY A 155 12.14 6.70 -14.12
CA GLY A 155 12.32 7.48 -12.89
C GLY A 155 11.17 7.29 -11.91
N HIS A 156 10.92 8.31 -11.07
CA HIS A 156 9.87 8.31 -10.06
C HIS A 156 8.47 8.58 -10.65
N TYR A 157 7.91 7.61 -11.37
CA TYR A 157 6.57 7.73 -11.96
C TYR A 157 5.88 6.36 -12.14
N VAL A 158 4.57 6.39 -12.43
CA VAL A 158 3.81 5.18 -12.77
C VAL A 158 3.98 4.86 -14.26
N PRO A 159 4.38 3.63 -14.65
CA PRO A 159 4.54 3.24 -16.05
C PRO A 159 3.31 3.53 -16.91
N GLN A 160 3.45 4.40 -17.91
CA GLN A 160 2.35 4.83 -18.80
C GLN A 160 2.73 4.83 -20.29
N SER A 161 3.99 4.54 -20.63
CA SER A 161 4.50 4.67 -22.00
C SER A 161 4.94 3.33 -22.58
N LYS A 162 6.18 3.21 -23.08
CA LYS A 162 6.74 1.97 -23.66
C LYS A 162 6.66 0.78 -22.69
N GLU A 163 6.76 1.07 -21.40
CA GLU A 163 6.77 0.12 -20.29
C GLU A 163 5.36 -0.35 -19.92
N PHE A 164 4.30 0.35 -20.39
CA PHE A 164 2.92 0.08 -19.99
C PHE A 164 2.46 -1.33 -20.34
N LEU A 165 2.87 -1.85 -21.51
CA LEU A 165 2.49 -3.19 -21.93
C LEU A 165 3.06 -4.25 -20.97
N GLU A 166 4.35 -4.17 -20.66
CA GLU A 166 5.02 -5.09 -19.74
C GLU A 166 4.48 -4.94 -18.31
N PHE A 167 4.28 -3.70 -17.85
CA PHE A 167 3.67 -3.39 -16.56
C PHE A 167 2.28 -4.01 -16.45
N SER A 168 1.41 -3.79 -17.44
CA SER A 168 0.04 -4.31 -17.43
C SER A 168 0.00 -5.84 -17.47
N GLN A 169 0.91 -6.49 -18.20
CA GLN A 169 1.03 -7.96 -18.24
C GLN A 169 1.51 -8.54 -16.92
N SER A 170 2.50 -7.89 -16.29
CA SER A 170 3.01 -8.26 -14.97
C SER A 170 1.93 -8.11 -13.91
N LEU A 171 1.26 -6.96 -13.87
CA LEU A 171 0.17 -6.67 -12.95
C LEU A 171 -1.00 -7.66 -13.12
N ALA A 172 -1.41 -7.96 -14.36
CA ALA A 172 -2.46 -8.93 -14.62
C ALA A 172 -2.08 -10.35 -14.14
N SER A 173 -0.80 -10.71 -14.26
CA SER A 173 -0.29 -12.01 -13.78
C SER A 173 -0.30 -12.08 -12.25
N PHE A 174 0.12 -11.02 -11.59
CA PHE A 174 0.02 -10.86 -10.14
C PHE A 174 -1.43 -11.00 -9.66
N LEU A 175 -2.36 -10.24 -10.24
CA LEU A 175 -3.77 -10.24 -9.82
C LEU A 175 -4.41 -11.62 -9.99
N ARG A 176 -4.12 -12.32 -11.10
CA ARG A 176 -4.57 -13.72 -11.28
C ARG A 176 -4.02 -14.65 -10.21
N GLY A 177 -2.76 -14.48 -9.81
CA GLY A 177 -2.12 -15.25 -8.74
C GLY A 177 -2.76 -15.00 -7.37
N ALA A 178 -2.99 -13.72 -7.04
CA ALA A 178 -3.61 -13.31 -5.79
C ALA A 178 -5.04 -13.86 -5.64
N LEU A 179 -5.86 -13.75 -6.69
CA LEU A 179 -7.23 -14.26 -6.72
C LEU A 179 -7.29 -15.78 -6.52
N ARG A 180 -6.43 -16.54 -7.22
CA ARG A 180 -6.36 -18.00 -7.07
C ARG A 180 -6.02 -18.40 -5.63
N HIS A 181 -5.09 -17.68 -5.00
CA HIS A 181 -4.74 -17.97 -3.62
C HIS A 181 -5.91 -17.68 -2.66
N SER A 182 -6.60 -16.55 -2.83
CA SER A 182 -7.75 -16.21 -1.98
C SER A 182 -8.83 -17.28 -2.05
N LEU A 183 -9.15 -17.77 -3.25
CA LEU A 183 -10.15 -18.83 -3.45
C LEU A 183 -9.74 -20.14 -2.76
N ASN A 184 -8.46 -20.52 -2.86
CA ASN A 184 -7.95 -21.73 -2.22
C ASN A 184 -7.96 -21.62 -0.68
N SER A 185 -7.61 -20.46 -0.12
CA SER A 185 -7.62 -20.23 1.32
C SER A 185 -9.03 -20.29 1.92
N GLN A 186 -10.02 -19.76 1.20
CA GLN A 186 -11.43 -19.88 1.61
C GLN A 186 -11.88 -21.34 1.55
N ALA A 187 -11.55 -22.07 0.48
CA ALA A 187 -11.90 -23.49 0.35
C ALA A 187 -11.31 -24.37 1.47
N THR A 188 -10.08 -24.11 1.92
CA THR A 188 -9.48 -24.86 3.04
C THR A 188 -10.13 -24.55 4.38
N SER A 189 -10.54 -23.29 4.63
CA SER A 189 -11.22 -22.88 5.87
C SER A 189 -12.61 -23.50 6.03
N SER A 190 -13.31 -23.74 4.92
CA SER A 190 -14.63 -24.40 4.88
C SER A 190 -14.57 -25.90 5.16
N ILE A 191 -13.41 -26.54 4.95
CA ILE A 191 -13.21 -27.98 5.16
C ILE A 191 -12.78 -28.26 6.60
N SER A 192 -12.03 -27.34 7.24
CA SER A 192 -11.59 -27.48 8.63
C SER A 192 -12.66 -27.17 9.69
N SER A 193 -13.87 -26.81 9.27
CA SER A 193 -15.00 -26.45 10.15
C SER A 193 -16.06 -27.57 10.29
N PHE A 194 -15.71 -28.81 9.89
CA PHE A 194 -16.52 -30.01 10.08
C PHE A 194 -15.82 -31.04 10.97
#